data_AF-A0A399Z582-F1
#
_entry.id   AF-A0A399Z582-F1
#
_cell.length_a   1.000
_cell.length_b   1.000
_cell.length_c   1.000
_cell.angle_alpha   90.00
_cell.angle_beta   90.00
_cell.angle_gamma   90.00
#
_symmetry.space_group_name_H-M   'P 1'
#
loop_
_entity.id
_entity.type
_entity.pdbx_description
1 polymer ?
#
loop_
_entity_poly.entity_id
_entity_poly.type
_entity_poly.pdbx_seq_one_letter_code
_entity_poly.pdbx_strand_id
1 'polypeptide(L)' 'VTHHRNRAELEAIVAGIDHQLTAGEWPLTDDWKECRHCPYRAHCGRQAAGQDSQDISIVDEDGLEPEDLWLEPQWA' A
#
# COMPACT_ATOMS: atom_id res chain seq x y z
N VAL A 1 -28.54 -2.36 -29.78
CA VAL A 1 -27.22 -2.26 -30.46
C VAL A 1 -26.14 -1.76 -29.50
N THR A 2 -26.31 -0.62 -28.84
CA THR A 2 -25.33 -0.05 -27.88
C THR A 2 -24.95 -1.00 -26.74
N HIS A 3 -25.92 -1.68 -26.11
CA HIS A 3 -25.64 -2.64 -25.04
C HIS A 3 -24.74 -3.81 -25.47
N HIS A 4 -24.91 -4.34 -26.69
CA HIS A 4 -24.06 -5.42 -27.19
C HIS A 4 -22.63 -4.94 -27.46
N ARG A 5 -22.48 -3.72 -28.00
CA ARG A 5 -21.16 -3.13 -28.22
C ARG A 5 -20.43 -2.89 -26.90
N ASN A 6 -21.10 -2.26 -25.93
CA ASN A 6 -20.52 -1.99 -24.62
C ASN A 6 -20.14 -3.30 -23.92
N ARG A 7 -20.96 -4.34 -24.04
CA ARG A 7 -20.65 -5.66 -23.50
C ARG A 7 -19.40 -6.26 -24.15
N ALA A 8 -19.28 -6.21 -25.48
CA ALA A 8 -18.10 -6.71 -26.18
C ALA A 8 -16.83 -5.94 -25.80
N GLU A 9 -16.92 -4.62 -25.63
CA GLU A 9 -15.82 -3.78 -25.14
C GLU A 9 -15.38 -4.19 -23.72
N LEU A 10 -16.33 -4.41 -22.81
CA LEU A 10 -16.02 -4.86 -21.45
C LEU A 10 -15.40 -6.27 -21.43
N GLU A 11 -15.94 -7.21 -22.22
CA GLU A 11 -15.39 -8.57 -22.34
C GLU A 11 -13.95 -8.54 -22.86
N ALA A 12 -13.63 -7.66 -23.83
CA ALA A 12 -12.27 -7.49 -24.33
C ALA A 12 -11.32 -6.90 -23.28
N ILE A 13 -11.76 -5.91 -22.49
CA ILE A 13 -10.97 -5.35 -21.40
C ILE A 13 -10.65 -6.41 -20.35
N VAL A 14 -11.66 -7.19 -19.93
CA VAL A 14 -11.48 -8.26 -18.94
C VAL A 14 -10.51 -9.33 -19.44
N ALA A 15 -10.63 -9.75 -20.70
CA ALA A 15 -9.69 -10.70 -21.29
C ALA A 15 -8.25 -10.16 -21.34
N GLY A 16 -8.08 -8.86 -21.59
CA GLY A 16 -6.77 -8.20 -21.56
C GLY A 16 -6.16 -8.16 -20.16
N ILE A 17 -6.98 -7.92 -19.13
CA ILE A 17 -6.54 -7.98 -17.73
C ILE A 17 -6.11 -9.41 -17.37
N ASP A 18 -6.96 -10.40 -17.64
CA ASP A 18 -6.69 -11.81 -17.29
C ASP A 18 -5.40 -12.35 -17.93
N HIS A 19 -5.14 -11.94 -19.18
CA HIS A 19 -3.88 -12.26 -19.85
C HIS A 19 -2.65 -11.63 -19.15
N GLN A 20 -2.75 -10.39 -18.69
CA GLN A 20 -1.66 -9.74 -17.94
C GLN A 20 -1.44 -10.39 -16.57
N LEU A 21 -2.52 -10.80 -15.90
CA LEU A 21 -2.43 -11.48 -14.60
C LEU A 21 -1.72 -12.83 -14.69
N THR A 22 -1.99 -13.59 -15.77
CA THR A 22 -1.38 -14.91 -16.01
C THR A 22 0.07 -14.82 -16.47
N ALA A 23 0.50 -13.71 -17.07
CA ALA A 23 1.89 -13.46 -17.45
C ALA A 23 2.81 -13.16 -16.24
N GLY A 24 2.24 -12.92 -15.05
CA GLY A 24 2.99 -12.69 -13.80
C GLY A 24 3.56 -11.27 -13.65
N GLU A 25 3.38 -10.40 -14.63
CA GLU A 25 3.76 -8.99 -14.56
C GLU A 25 2.56 -8.16 -14.12
N TRP A 26 2.50 -7.86 -12.82
CA TRP A 26 1.53 -6.90 -12.29
C TRP A 26 2.05 -5.48 -12.49
N PRO A 27 1.39 -4.64 -13.32
CA PRO A 27 1.81 -3.26 -13.49
C PRO A 27 1.66 -2.53 -12.16
N LEU A 28 2.74 -1.91 -11.71
CA LEU A 28 2.72 -1.08 -10.51
C LEU A 28 2.12 0.28 -10.87
N THR A 29 1.20 0.78 -10.04
CA THR A 29 0.70 2.15 -10.18
C THR A 29 1.84 3.17 -10.10
N ASP A 30 1.76 4.23 -10.91
CA ASP A 30 2.66 5.38 -10.82
C ASP A 30 2.21 6.42 -9.80
N ASP A 31 1.05 6.21 -9.16
CA ASP A 31 0.61 7.04 -8.06
C ASP A 31 1.39 6.71 -6.78
N TRP A 32 2.44 7.51 -6.55
CA TRP A 32 3.28 7.41 -5.36
C TRP A 32 2.54 7.77 -4.07
N LYS A 33 1.46 8.57 -4.12
CA LYS A 33 0.68 8.92 -2.92
C LYS A 33 -0.12 7.72 -2.45
N GLU A 34 -0.76 6.99 -3.36
CA GLU A 34 -1.44 5.74 -3.01
C GLU A 34 -0.46 4.67 -2.54
N CYS A 35 0.74 4.60 -3.15
CA CYS A 35 1.79 3.68 -2.72
C CYS A 35 2.25 3.91 -1.27
N ARG A 36 2.12 5.13 -0.71
CA ARG A 36 2.44 5.41 0.70
C ARG A 36 1.62 4.55 1.66
N HIS A 37 0.36 4.27 1.30
CA HIS A 37 -0.59 3.54 2.13
C HIS A 37 -0.69 2.05 1.77
N CYS A 38 0.06 1.59 0.77
CA CYS A 38 0.03 0.19 0.33
C CYS A 38 0.76 -0.74 1.33
N PRO A 39 0.08 -1.75 1.90
CA PRO A 39 0.71 -2.69 2.84
C PRO A 39 1.77 -3.58 2.17
N TYR A 40 1.66 -3.77 0.86
CA TYR A 40 2.57 -4.62 0.09
C TYR A 40 3.76 -3.86 -0.51
N ARG A 41 4.00 -2.60 -0.11
CA ARG A 41 5.09 -1.75 -0.62
C ARG A 41 6.48 -2.41 -0.52
N ALA A 42 6.69 -3.25 0.49
CA ALA A 42 7.94 -3.99 0.68
C ALA A 42 8.23 -5.00 -0.45
N HIS A 43 7.19 -5.48 -1.14
CA HIS A 43 7.29 -6.53 -2.16
C HIS A 43 7.41 -6.00 -3.60
N CYS A 44 7.19 -4.69 -3.82
CA CYS A 44 7.19 -4.10 -5.16
C CYS A 44 8.33 -3.11 -5.41
N GLY A 45 9.31 -3.00 -4.51
CA GLY A 45 10.48 -2.13 -4.67
C GLY A 45 10.20 -0.62 -4.53
N ARG A 46 8.96 -0.20 -4.30
CA ARG A 46 8.56 1.22 -4.16
C ARG A 46 8.67 1.74 -2.72
N GLN A 47 9.70 1.33 -1.98
CA GLN A 47 9.88 1.65 -0.56
C GLN A 47 9.98 3.17 -0.28
N ALA A 48 10.48 3.94 -1.24
CA ALA A 48 10.60 5.39 -1.18
C ALA A 48 9.24 6.13 -1.11
N ALA A 49 8.11 5.50 -1.49
CA ALA A 49 6.79 6.15 -1.49
C ALA A 49 6.29 6.61 -0.10
N GLY A 50 6.88 6.07 0.97
CA GLY A 50 6.57 6.46 2.36
C GLY A 50 7.70 7.18 3.08
N GLN A 51 8.78 7.53 2.38
CA GLN A 51 9.91 8.26 2.95
C GLN A 51 9.76 9.76 2.68
N ASP A 52 8.61 10.35 3.04
CA ASP A 52 8.70 11.74 3.49
C ASP A 52 9.41 11.63 4.83
N SER A 53 10.62 12.17 4.87
CA SER A 53 11.40 12.40 6.07
C SER A 53 10.44 12.75 7.20
N GLN A 54 10.28 11.83 8.15
CA GLN A 54 9.96 12.27 9.49
C GLN A 54 11.15 13.12 9.89
N ASP A 55 11.03 14.42 9.65
CA ASP A 55 11.69 15.43 10.44
C ASP A 55 11.19 15.22 11.86
N ILE A 56 11.75 14.20 12.52
CA ILE A 56 11.60 14.00 13.95
C ILE A 56 12.47 15.10 14.55
N SER A 57 11.99 16.34 14.46
CA SER A 57 12.21 17.30 15.52
C SER A 57 11.54 16.69 16.74
N ILE A 58 12.32 15.87 17.45
CA ILE A 58 12.02 15.48 18.82
C ILE A 58 11.86 16.82 19.54
N VAL A 59 10.61 17.23 19.73
CA VAL A 59 10.27 18.30 20.65
C VAL A 59 10.56 17.69 22.01
N ASP A 60 11.74 18.04 22.50
CA ASP A 60 12.20 17.81 23.86
C ASP A 60 11.31 18.66 24.77
N GLU A 61 10.14 18.14 25.15
CA GLU A 61 9.33 18.70 26.22
C GLU A 61 8.48 17.59 26.86
N ASP A 62 8.69 17.43 28.16
CA ASP A 62 8.04 16.55 29.13
C ASP A 62 8.53 15.10 29.23
N GLY A 63 9.44 14.93 30.20
CA GLY A 63 10.04 13.67 30.63
C GLY A 63 9.02 12.61 31.05
N LEU A 64 9.18 11.43 30.46
CA LEU A 64 8.58 10.19 30.92
C LEU A 64 9.72 9.36 31.55
N GLU A 65 9.65 9.14 32.86
CA GLU A 65 10.61 8.29 33.56
C GLU A 65 10.52 6.85 33.03
N PRO A 66 11.65 6.16 32.81
CA PRO A 66 11.72 4.89 32.05
C PRO A 66 11.12 3.67 32.78
N GLU A 67 10.50 3.87 33.95
CA GLU A 67 10.05 2.81 34.84
C GLU A 67 8.59 2.35 34.64
N ASP A 68 7.79 3.07 33.84
CA ASP A 68 6.37 2.74 33.60
C ASP A 68 6.10 1.88 32.34
N LEU A 69 7.14 1.40 31.63
CA LEU A 69 6.99 0.66 30.36
C LEU A 69 7.03 -0.87 30.50
N TRP A 70 6.90 -1.43 31.70
CA TRP A 70 6.81 -2.89 31.90
C TRP A 70 5.40 -3.32 32.27
N LEU A 71 4.53 -3.44 31.26
CA LEU A 71 3.27 -4.19 31.40
C LEU A 71 3.56 -5.70 31.32
N GLU A 72 3.41 -6.41 32.45
CA GLU A 72 3.45 -7.87 32.46
C GLU A 72 2.19 -8.46 31.79
N PRO A 73 2.30 -9.58 31.04
CA PRO A 73 1.14 -10.22 30.42
C PRO A 73 0.23 -10.85 31.47
N GLN A 74 -1.06 -10.49 31.46
CA GLN A 74 -2.06 -11.08 32.34
C GLN A 74 -2.74 -12.23 31.61
N TRP A 75 -2.19 -13.43 31.73
CA TRP A 75 -2.87 -14.62 31.23
C TRP A 75 -3.90 -15.05 32.29
N ALA A 76 -5.17 -14.91 31.95
CA ALA A 76 -6.29 -15.50 32.67
C ALA A 76 -6.63 -16.87 32.06
#